data_AF-A0A0T5ZSG0-F1
#
_entry.id   AF-A0A0T5ZSG0-F1
#
_cell.length_a   1.000
_cell.length_b   1.000
_cell.length_c   1.000
_cell.angle_alpha   90.00
_cell.angle_beta   90.00
_cell.angle_gamma   90.00
#
_symmetry.space_group_name_H-M   'P 1'
#
loop_
_entity.id
_entity.type
_entity.pdbx_description
1 polymer ?
#
loop_
_entity_poly.entity_id
_entity_poly.type
_entity_poly.pdbx_seq_one_letter_code
_entity_poly.pdbx_strand_id
1 'polypeptide(L)'
;MGESREFRDIVLAFGDVLEREDAEELTLVPSALPESLLPFPKGVIRHAIAQLLLRETSPDKRSILEEAYLYLDNFISDQEYKLFYPLDTSIRDARTDNSDDPGRVEEIISKNTQLMQIINEKVESMKLRNAQANEELRSLRRIIGLPDERR
;
A
#
# COMPACT_ATOMS: atom_id res chain seq x y z
N MET A 1 21.16 -23.14 -5.19
CA MET A 1 19.78 -23.07 -5.72
C MET A 1 18.69 -22.98 -4.63
N GLY A 2 19.03 -22.80 -3.34
CA GLY A 2 18.03 -22.73 -2.24
C GLY A 2 17.35 -21.37 -2.05
N GLU A 3 18.11 -20.28 -2.10
CA GLU A 3 17.61 -18.91 -1.80
C GLU A 3 16.53 -18.42 -2.77
N SER A 4 16.57 -18.85 -4.04
CA SER A 4 15.55 -18.45 -5.01
C SER A 4 14.17 -19.04 -4.73
N ARG A 5 14.11 -20.15 -3.98
CA ARG A 5 12.87 -20.79 -3.57
C ARG A 5 12.26 -20.04 -2.41
N GLU A 6 13.08 -19.68 -1.43
CA GLU A 6 12.68 -18.89 -0.27
C GLU A 6 12.08 -17.53 -0.65
N PHE A 7 12.69 -16.78 -1.58
CA PHE A 7 12.10 -15.51 -2.03
C PHE A 7 10.78 -15.68 -2.77
N ARG A 8 10.61 -16.76 -3.54
CA ARG A 8 9.34 -17.06 -4.19
C ARG A 8 8.26 -17.40 -3.18
N ASP A 9 8.59 -18.19 -2.17
CA ASP A 9 7.63 -18.57 -1.13
C ASP A 9 7.16 -17.33 -0.33
N ILE A 10 8.06 -16.39 -0.05
CA ILE A 10 7.72 -15.09 0.58
C ILE A 10 6.78 -14.27 -0.31
N VAL A 11 7.08 -14.15 -1.60
CA VAL A 11 6.27 -13.35 -2.53
C VAL A 11 4.93 -14.01 -2.84
N LEU A 12 4.86 -15.34 -2.88
CA LEU A 12 3.60 -16.08 -3.03
C LEU A 12 2.70 -15.88 -1.81
N ALA A 13 3.23 -16.01 -0.60
CA ALA A 13 2.46 -15.74 0.62
C ALA A 13 1.94 -14.30 0.66
N PHE A 14 2.71 -13.34 0.14
CA PHE A 14 2.23 -11.97 -0.03
C PHE A 14 1.12 -11.87 -1.10
N GLY A 15 1.25 -12.59 -2.22
CA GLY A 15 0.21 -12.70 -3.24
C GLY A 15 -1.12 -13.21 -2.66
N ASP A 16 -1.07 -14.23 -1.80
CA ASP A 16 -2.26 -14.76 -1.12
C ASP A 16 -2.99 -13.68 -0.28
N VAL A 17 -2.25 -12.70 0.26
CA VAL A 17 -2.85 -11.56 0.98
C VAL A 17 -3.54 -10.58 0.03
N LEU A 18 -2.99 -10.37 -1.18
CA LEU A 18 -3.59 -9.48 -2.17
C LEU A 18 -4.88 -10.04 -2.76
N GLU A 19 -5.06 -11.36 -2.75
CA GLU A 19 -6.27 -12.04 -3.21
C GLU A 19 -7.40 -12.07 -2.15
N ARG A 20 -7.16 -11.54 -0.95
CA ARG A 20 -8.14 -11.53 0.14
C ARG A 20 -9.24 -10.52 -0.12
N GLU A 21 -10.46 -11.01 -0.29
CA GLU A 21 -11.67 -10.17 -0.40
C GLU A 21 -12.13 -9.62 0.96
N ASP A 22 -11.64 -10.16 2.08
CA ASP A 22 -12.00 -9.74 3.45
C ASP A 22 -11.14 -8.58 3.98
N ALA A 23 -10.20 -8.06 3.17
CA ALA A 23 -9.36 -6.95 3.55
C ALA A 23 -10.13 -5.62 3.50
N GLU A 24 -10.36 -5.02 4.66
CA GLU A 24 -11.02 -3.71 4.74
C GLU A 24 -10.00 -2.59 4.51
N GLU A 25 -9.88 -2.14 3.25
CA GLU A 25 -9.12 -0.93 2.92
C GLU A 25 -9.76 0.32 3.53
N LEU A 26 -8.94 1.28 3.99
CA LEU A 26 -9.42 2.60 4.41
C LEU A 26 -9.75 3.48 3.19
N THR A 27 -10.81 4.30 3.28
CA THR A 27 -11.16 5.29 2.23
C THR A 27 -10.50 6.66 2.48
N LEU A 28 -10.31 7.02 3.74
CA LEU A 28 -9.70 8.28 4.18
C LEU A 28 -8.20 8.36 3.91
N VAL A 29 -7.50 7.24 4.10
CA VAL A 29 -6.12 7.04 3.66
C VAL A 29 -6.21 6.01 2.55
N PRO A 30 -6.25 6.43 1.26
CA PRO A 30 -6.67 5.57 0.17
C PRO A 30 -5.88 4.26 0.11
N SER A 31 -6.63 3.16 0.05
CA SER A 31 -6.12 1.79 -0.05
C SER A 31 -5.22 1.35 1.10
N ALA A 32 -5.20 2.08 2.21
CA ALA A 32 -4.37 1.70 3.34
C ALA A 32 -4.91 0.44 4.03
N LEU A 33 -3.99 -0.49 4.31
CA LEU A 33 -4.24 -1.77 4.95
C LEU A 33 -3.40 -1.90 6.24
N PRO A 34 -3.82 -2.71 7.22
CA PRO A 34 -3.02 -2.93 8.42
C PRO A 34 -1.84 -3.86 8.15
N GLU A 35 -0.67 -3.52 8.69
CA GLU A 35 0.57 -4.31 8.57
C GLU A 35 0.43 -5.74 9.12
N SER A 36 -0.46 -5.97 10.10
CA SER A 36 -0.74 -7.32 10.63
C SER A 36 -1.35 -8.29 9.60
N LEU A 37 -1.81 -7.82 8.44
CA LEU A 37 -2.20 -8.70 7.34
C LEU A 37 -1.00 -9.34 6.64
N LEU A 38 0.19 -8.73 6.74
CA LEU A 38 1.37 -9.24 6.04
C LEU A 38 1.86 -10.54 6.70
N PRO A 39 2.21 -11.56 5.90
CA PRO A 39 2.72 -12.83 6.42
C PRO A 39 4.16 -12.71 6.93
N PHE A 40 4.88 -11.67 6.50
CA PHE A 40 6.26 -11.38 6.86
C PHE A 40 6.45 -9.87 7.07
N PRO A 41 7.50 -9.44 7.79
CA PRO A 41 7.80 -8.03 7.93
C PRO A 41 7.96 -7.34 6.57
N LYS A 42 7.46 -6.11 6.44
CA LYS A 42 7.44 -5.36 5.17
C LYS A 42 8.80 -5.33 4.46
N GLY A 43 9.87 -5.10 5.21
CA GLY A 43 11.24 -5.07 4.65
C GLY A 43 11.69 -6.41 4.05
N VAL A 44 11.22 -7.54 4.59
CA VAL A 44 11.54 -8.89 4.09
C VAL A 44 10.83 -9.15 2.76
N ILE A 45 9.54 -8.81 2.66
CA ILE A 45 8.77 -8.92 1.42
C ILE A 45 9.38 -8.03 0.34
N ARG A 46 9.67 -6.77 0.68
CA ARG A 46 10.33 -5.81 -0.23
C ARG A 46 11.64 -6.35 -0.78
N HIS A 47 12.48 -6.91 0.10
CA HIS A 47 13.74 -7.51 -0.30
C HIS A 47 13.54 -8.71 -1.22
N ALA A 48 12.61 -9.60 -0.91
CA ALA A 48 12.31 -10.77 -1.73
C ALA A 48 11.84 -10.37 -3.14
N ILE A 49 10.93 -9.39 -3.25
CA ILE A 49 10.47 -8.86 -4.55
C ILE A 49 11.66 -8.27 -5.33
N ALA A 50 12.51 -7.47 -4.69
CA ALA A 50 13.70 -6.90 -5.34
C ALA A 50 14.66 -7.98 -5.89
N GLN A 51 14.87 -9.07 -5.13
CA GLN A 51 15.70 -10.20 -5.57
C GLN A 51 15.09 -10.94 -6.77
N LEU A 52 13.77 -11.08 -6.83
CA LEU A 52 13.09 -11.65 -7.98
C LEU A 52 13.16 -10.72 -9.20
N LEU A 53 12.98 -9.41 -9.00
CA LEU A 53 13.11 -8.40 -10.06
C LEU A 53 14.49 -8.40 -10.71
N LEU A 54 15.57 -8.67 -9.99
CA LEU A 54 16.91 -8.77 -10.60
C LEU A 54 17.08 -9.98 -11.53
N ARG A 55 16.15 -10.95 -11.49
CA ARG A 55 16.22 -12.21 -12.24
C ARG A 55 15.12 -12.34 -13.29
N GLU A 56 14.02 -11.62 -13.13
CA GLU A 56 12.86 -11.68 -14.02
C GLU A 56 13.08 -10.83 -15.27
N THR A 57 13.01 -11.49 -16.42
CA THR A 57 13.23 -10.90 -17.75
C THR A 57 11.93 -10.74 -18.54
N SER A 58 10.84 -11.40 -18.13
CA SER A 58 9.52 -11.23 -18.72
C SER A 58 8.93 -9.87 -18.33
N PRO A 59 8.59 -8.99 -19.29
CA PRO A 59 8.02 -7.67 -19.00
C PRO A 59 6.73 -7.76 -18.17
N ASP A 60 5.82 -8.66 -18.52
CA ASP A 60 4.52 -8.80 -17.84
C ASP A 60 4.69 -9.21 -16.38
N LYS A 61 5.52 -10.22 -16.11
CA LYS A 61 5.80 -10.68 -14.74
C LYS A 61 6.54 -9.63 -13.93
N ARG A 62 7.43 -8.89 -14.58
CA ARG A 62 8.18 -7.81 -13.96
C ARG A 62 7.23 -6.67 -13.54
N SER A 63 6.33 -6.25 -14.42
CA SER A 63 5.32 -5.23 -14.12
C SER A 63 4.48 -5.62 -12.91
N ILE A 64 4.03 -6.88 -12.83
CA ILE A 64 3.31 -7.40 -11.65
C ILE A 64 4.16 -7.29 -10.36
N LEU A 65 5.43 -7.69 -10.43
CA LEU A 65 6.34 -7.60 -9.27
C LEU A 65 6.63 -6.15 -8.86
N GLU A 66 6.73 -5.23 -9.82
CA GLU A 66 6.94 -3.80 -9.58
C GLU A 66 5.69 -3.15 -8.98
N GLU A 67 4.50 -3.50 -9.46
CA GLU A 67 3.23 -3.08 -8.86
C GLU A 67 3.10 -3.60 -7.43
N ALA A 68 3.41 -4.89 -7.19
CA ALA A 68 3.43 -5.47 -5.85
C ALA A 68 4.45 -4.77 -4.93
N TYR A 69 5.61 -4.38 -5.46
CA TYR A 69 6.64 -3.63 -4.72
C TYR A 69 6.12 -2.27 -4.24
N LEU A 70 5.37 -1.55 -5.09
CA LEU A 70 4.78 -0.26 -4.76
C LEU A 70 3.58 -0.41 -3.82
N TYR A 71 2.69 -1.37 -4.11
CA TYR A 71 1.47 -1.61 -3.32
C TYR A 71 1.79 -1.95 -1.86
N LEU A 72 2.97 -2.53 -1.59
CA LEU A 72 3.44 -2.81 -0.24
C LEU A 72 3.47 -1.57 0.67
N ASP A 73 3.58 -0.35 0.14
CA ASP A 73 3.54 0.89 0.95
C ASP A 73 2.14 1.31 1.42
N ASN A 74 1.10 0.66 0.91
CA ASN A 74 -0.25 0.79 1.42
C ASN A 74 -0.44 0.10 2.78
N PHE A 75 0.44 -0.83 3.15
CA PHE A 75 0.44 -1.43 4.48
C PHE A 75 1.04 -0.44 5.49
N ILE A 76 0.17 0.14 6.31
CA ILE A 76 0.49 1.07 7.39
C ILE A 76 0.52 0.33 8.73
N SER A 77 1.17 0.91 9.74
CA SER A 77 1.24 0.26 11.04
C SER A 77 -0.15 0.05 11.63
N ASP A 78 -0.34 -1.03 12.39
CA ASP A 78 -1.64 -1.33 13.01
C ASP A 78 -2.13 -0.23 13.95
N GLN A 79 -1.19 0.49 14.59
CA GLN A 79 -1.53 1.64 15.43
C GLN A 79 -2.13 2.77 14.61
N GLU A 80 -1.52 3.10 13.47
CA GLU A 80 -2.06 4.10 12.54
C GLU A 80 -3.40 3.66 11.95
N TYR A 81 -3.52 2.41 11.53
CA TYR A 81 -4.76 1.87 11.01
C TYR A 81 -5.91 2.00 12.03
N LYS A 82 -5.66 1.65 13.30
CA LYS A 82 -6.64 1.80 14.39
C LYS A 82 -7.04 3.24 14.69
N LEU A 83 -6.18 4.22 14.40
CA LEU A 83 -6.52 5.63 14.55
C LEU A 83 -7.51 6.09 13.49
N PHE A 84 -7.34 5.64 12.24
CA PHE A 84 -8.15 6.09 11.12
C PHE A 84 -9.43 5.26 10.92
N TYR A 85 -9.41 3.98 11.26
CA TYR A 85 -10.52 3.06 11.01
C TYR A 85 -11.87 3.53 11.57
N PRO A 86 -12.00 3.95 12.85
CA PRO A 86 -13.28 4.40 13.39
C PRO A 86 -13.82 5.68 12.72
N LEU A 87 -12.92 6.54 12.22
CA LEU A 87 -13.29 7.73 11.48
C LEU A 87 -13.78 7.37 10.08
N ASP A 88 -13.11 6.42 9.42
CA ASP A 88 -13.48 5.90 8.12
C ASP A 88 -14.88 5.27 8.16
N THR A 89 -15.15 4.42 9.16
CA THR A 89 -16.47 3.81 9.37
C THR A 89 -17.53 4.88 9.64
N SER A 90 -17.25 5.86 10.51
CA SER A 90 -18.20 6.95 10.80
C SER A 90 -18.57 7.76 9.55
N ILE A 91 -17.62 7.97 8.63
CA ILE A 91 -17.88 8.68 7.37
C ILE A 91 -18.64 7.79 6.37
N ARG A 92 -18.32 6.50 6.29
CA ARG A 92 -19.07 5.55 5.46
C ARG A 92 -20.53 5.44 5.92
N ASP A 93 -20.75 5.34 7.23
CA ASP A 93 -22.08 5.28 7.83
C ASP A 93 -22.85 6.57 7.55
N ALA A 94 -22.22 7.74 7.73
CA ALA A 94 -22.85 9.03 7.41
C ALA A 94 -23.18 9.21 5.92
N ARG A 95 -22.46 8.52 5.01
CA ARG A 95 -22.73 8.54 3.56
C ARG A 95 -23.80 7.55 3.12
N THR A 96 -24.04 6.49 3.91
CA THR A 96 -25.00 5.43 3.60
C THR A 96 -26.35 5.66 4.26
N ASP A 97 -26.39 6.43 5.34
CA ASP A 97 -27.61 6.99 5.89
C ASP A 97 -28.14 8.06 4.91
N ASN A 98 -29.20 7.73 4.14
CA ASN A 98 -29.86 8.60 3.14
C ASN A 98 -30.53 9.85 3.74
N SER A 99 -30.09 10.32 4.91
CA SER A 99 -30.34 11.68 5.33
C SER A 99 -29.52 12.60 4.42
N ASP A 100 -30.17 13.28 3.48
CA ASP A 100 -29.62 14.37 2.64
C ASP A 100 -29.23 15.60 3.51
N ASP A 101 -28.45 15.39 4.57
CA ASP A 101 -27.93 16.44 5.43
C ASP A 101 -26.41 16.56 5.24
N PRO A 102 -25.96 17.22 4.15
CA PRO A 102 -24.54 17.50 3.91
C PRO A 102 -23.87 18.24 5.08
N GLY A 103 -24.65 18.95 5.91
CA GLY A 103 -24.15 19.62 7.11
C GLY A 103 -23.59 18.66 8.16
N ARG A 104 -24.06 17.41 8.21
CA ARG A 104 -23.62 16.42 9.20
C ARG A 104 -22.27 15.80 8.85
N VAL A 105 -22.00 15.60 7.56
CA VAL A 105 -20.69 15.17 7.04
C VAL A 105 -19.67 16.29 7.22
N GLU A 106 -20.03 17.53 6.88
CA GLU A 106 -19.17 18.70 7.15
C GLU A 106 -18.93 18.92 8.64
N GLU A 107 -19.90 18.65 9.52
CA GLU A 107 -19.73 18.75 10.97
C GLU A 107 -18.77 17.69 11.52
N ILE A 108 -18.85 16.45 11.03
CA ILE A 108 -17.91 15.36 11.40
C ILE A 108 -16.50 15.70 10.89
N ILE A 109 -16.37 16.20 9.66
CA ILE A 109 -15.07 16.58 9.08
C ILE A 109 -14.50 17.82 9.79
N SER A 110 -15.33 18.82 10.07
CA SER A 110 -14.98 20.08 10.75
C SER A 110 -14.52 19.85 12.19
N LYS A 111 -15.26 19.05 12.97
CA LYS A 111 -14.86 18.67 14.33
C LYS A 111 -13.54 17.89 14.35
N ASN A 112 -13.18 17.28 13.22
CA ASN A 112 -11.98 16.47 13.06
C ASN A 112 -10.88 17.15 12.23
N THR A 113 -10.82 18.49 12.23
CA THR A 113 -9.79 19.27 11.52
C THR A 113 -8.35 18.80 11.83
N GLN A 114 -8.07 18.44 13.09
CA GLN A 114 -6.76 17.89 13.48
C GLN A 114 -6.48 16.52 12.83
N LEU A 115 -7.49 15.66 12.71
CA LEU A 115 -7.36 14.37 12.02
C LEU A 115 -7.19 14.57 10.52
N MET A 116 -7.84 15.57 9.91
CA MET A 116 -7.62 15.92 8.50
C MET A 116 -6.17 16.39 8.25
N GLN A 117 -5.57 17.12 9.18
CA GLN A 117 -4.14 17.46 9.09
C GLN A 117 -3.27 16.20 9.14
N ILE A 118 -3.54 15.29 10.09
CA ILE A 118 -2.81 14.02 10.21
C ILE A 118 -3.00 13.15 8.96
N ILE A 119 -4.21 13.06 8.40
CA ILE A 119 -4.50 12.34 7.15
C ILE A 119 -3.70 12.95 6.00
N ASN A 120 -3.71 14.27 5.85
CA ASN A 120 -2.96 14.95 4.79
C ASN A 120 -1.46 14.71 4.91
N GLU A 121 -0.89 14.83 6.11
CA GLU A 121 0.51 14.51 6.38
C GLU A 121 0.82 13.05 6.03
N LYS A 122 -0.10 12.12 6.35
CA LYS A 122 0.06 10.71 6.04
C LYS A 122 0.03 10.44 4.54
N VAL A 123 -0.90 11.06 3.81
CA VAL A 123 -0.99 10.97 2.35
C VAL A 123 0.27 11.51 1.69
N GLU A 124 0.80 12.66 2.16
CA GLU A 124 2.06 13.21 1.64
C GLU A 124 3.26 12.31 1.96
N SER A 125 3.31 11.72 3.16
CA SER A 125 4.33 10.72 3.52
C SER A 125 4.26 9.49 2.61
N MET A 126 3.06 9.00 2.28
CA MET A 126 2.87 7.88 1.35
C MET A 126 3.34 8.24 -0.06
N LYS A 127 3.01 9.44 -0.56
CA LYS A 127 3.50 9.93 -1.86
C LYS A 127 5.03 9.97 -1.92
N LEU A 128 5.68 10.45 -0.85
CA LEU A 128 7.13 10.49 -0.77
C LEU A 128 7.75 9.08 -0.79
N ARG A 129 7.20 8.13 -0.02
CA ARG A 129 7.66 6.73 -0.03
C ARG A 129 7.48 6.08 -1.39
N ASN A 130 6.34 6.32 -2.06
CA ASN A 130 6.11 5.86 -3.42
C ASN A 130 7.11 6.45 -4.41
N ALA A 131 7.48 7.73 -4.28
CA ALA A 131 8.51 8.34 -5.12
C ALA A 131 9.88 7.66 -4.93
N GLN A 132 10.26 7.36 -3.68
CA GLN A 132 11.50 6.65 -3.35
C GLN A 132 11.48 5.21 -3.89
N ALA A 133 10.39 4.46 -3.68
CA ALA A 133 10.25 3.11 -4.21
C ALA A 133 10.34 3.08 -5.74
N ASN A 134 9.78 4.07 -6.44
CA ASN A 134 9.95 4.22 -7.88
C ASN A 134 11.40 4.48 -8.30
N GLU A 135 12.15 5.26 -7.52
CA GLU A 135 13.58 5.48 -7.76
C GLU A 135 14.42 4.22 -7.54
N GLU A 136 14.09 3.43 -6.52
CA GLU A 136 14.67 2.10 -6.28
C GLU A 136 14.40 1.17 -7.46
N LEU A 137 13.16 1.09 -7.95
CA LEU A 137 12.80 0.28 -9.11
C LEU A 137 13.57 0.68 -10.38
N ARG A 138 13.69 1.98 -10.67
CA ARG A 138 14.55 2.48 -11.76
C ARG A 138 16.00 2.06 -11.59
N SER A 139 16.50 2.07 -10.36
CA SER A 139 17.87 1.63 -10.07
C SER A 139 18.04 0.13 -10.31
N LEU A 140 17.05 -0.69 -9.91
CA LEU A 140 17.03 -2.14 -10.21
C LEU A 140 16.99 -2.42 -11.71
N ARG A 141 16.19 -1.67 -12.49
CA ARG A 141 16.15 -1.79 -13.96
C ARG A 141 17.50 -1.48 -14.60
N ARG A 142 18.15 -0.39 -14.17
CA ARG A 142 19.48 0.01 -14.65
C ARG A 142 20.56 -1.04 -14.37
N ILE A 143 20.54 -1.68 -13.20
CA ILE A 143 21.51 -2.74 -12.83
C ILE A 143 21.50 -3.90 -13.83
N ILE A 144 20.33 -4.27 -14.35
CA ILE A 144 20.17 -5.39 -15.30
C ILE A 144 20.06 -4.93 -16.75
N GLY A 145 20.36 -3.66 -17.04
CA GLY A 145 20.39 -3.11 -18.40
C GLY A 145 19.03 -2.90 -19.06
N LEU A 146 17.94 -2.80 -18.28
CA LEU A 146 16.62 -2.47 -18.80
C LEU A 146 16.40 -0.95 -18.87
N PRO A 147 15.63 -0.46 -19.86
CA PRO A 147 15.27 0.95 -19.97
C PRO A 147 14.31 1.38 -18.86
N ASP A 148 14.34 2.65 -18.50
CA ASP A 148 13.32 3.25 -17.65
C ASP A 148 12.00 3.39 -18.44
N GLU A 149 10.88 2.92 -17.88
CA GLU A 149 9.56 3.18 -18.49
C GLU A 149 9.30 4.68 -18.59
N ARG A 150 8.81 5.08 -19.77
CA ARG A 150 8.35 6.45 -20.01
C ARG A 150 6.99 6.62 -19.35
N ARG A 151 6.89 7.63 -18.48
CA ARG A 151 5.60 8.16 -17.99
C ARG A 151 4.76 8.69 -19.13
#